data_AF-A0A7W1FWS7-F1
#
_entry.id   AF-A0A7W1FWS7-F1
#
_cell.length_a   1.000
_cell.length_b   1.000
_cell.length_c   1.000
_cell.angle_alpha   90.00
_cell.angle_beta   90.00
_cell.angle_gamma   90.00
#
_symmetry.space_group_name_H-M   'P 1'
#
loop_
_entity.id
_entity.type
_entity.pdbx_description
1 polymer ?
#
loop_
_entity_poly.entity_id
_entity_poly.type
_entity_poly.pdbx_seq_one_letter_code
_entity_poly.pdbx_strand_id
1 'polypeptide(L)'
;MKKIIRDYLTFNKRERNGVFVLIAIITLLILYLSVSDIFLETKTVDFAKFEKEIEVLQGSATEEKNYSQLENKTFIKNKPKQEIEYFNFDPNNLPDADWKRLGLSDKQIHTIKNYESKGGKFKTKGDIKKMYCIPEKMYLSLEPYIQIALASPSLLPAEKNRPARTSEFIHSGGAEVKNPKSPVELNSADSI
;
A
#
# COMPACT_ATOMS: atom_id res chain seq x y z
N MET A 1 35.01 46.94 15.77
CA MET A 1 33.72 46.18 15.82
C MET A 1 32.65 46.83 16.70
N LYS A 2 32.94 47.33 17.91
CA LYS A 2 31.93 47.95 18.82
C LYS A 2 31.23 49.24 18.31
N LYS A 3 31.75 49.93 17.29
CA LYS A 3 31.13 51.16 16.74
C LYS A 3 30.09 50.83 15.66
N ILE A 4 30.44 49.94 14.73
CA ILE A 4 29.55 49.49 13.64
C ILE A 4 28.22 48.95 14.19
N ILE A 5 28.26 48.11 15.23
CA ILE A 5 27.04 47.56 15.84
C ILE A 5 26.16 48.66 16.45
N ARG A 6 26.75 49.71 17.02
CA ARG A 6 25.99 50.80 17.65
C ARG A 6 25.29 51.67 16.62
N ASP A 7 25.89 51.89 15.46
CA ASP A 7 25.32 52.75 14.42
C ASP A 7 24.13 52.06 13.72
N TYR A 8 24.18 50.73 13.55
CA TYR A 8 23.10 49.93 12.95
C TYR A 8 21.95 49.56 13.93
N LEU A 9 22.15 49.66 15.25
CA LEU A 9 21.13 49.42 16.29
C LEU A 9 20.54 50.70 16.89
N THR A 10 20.53 51.81 16.15
CA THR A 10 19.89 53.06 16.60
C THR A 10 18.37 53.02 16.36
N PHE A 11 17.66 52.29 17.21
CA PHE A 11 16.21 52.10 17.08
C PHE A 11 15.39 53.32 17.54
N ASN A 12 14.38 53.67 16.74
CA ASN A 12 13.32 54.60 17.14
C ASN A 12 12.49 53.99 18.29
N LYS A 13 11.89 54.82 19.15
CA LYS A 13 11.10 54.36 20.32
C LYS A 13 9.99 53.37 19.94
N ARG A 14 9.41 53.54 18.75
CA ARG A 14 8.36 52.67 18.20
C ARG A 14 8.91 51.34 17.64
N GLU A 15 10.08 51.37 17.01
CA GLU A 15 10.72 50.17 16.44
C GLU A 15 11.22 49.25 17.56
N ARG A 16 11.75 49.83 18.65
CA ARG A 16 12.18 49.06 19.81
C ARG A 16 11.06 48.23 20.42
N ASN A 17 9.85 48.78 20.50
CA ASN A 17 8.68 48.04 20.98
C ASN A 17 8.32 46.89 20.03
N GLY A 18 8.44 47.10 18.72
CA GLY A 18 8.23 46.05 17.71
C GLY A 18 9.25 44.90 17.84
N VAL A 19 10.53 45.23 18.05
CA VAL A 19 11.58 44.22 18.26
C VAL A 19 11.33 43.42 19.54
N PHE A 20 10.91 44.06 20.63
CA PHE A 20 10.56 43.35 21.86
C PHE A 20 9.36 42.41 21.69
N VAL A 21 8.33 42.83 20.94
CA VAL A 21 7.18 41.97 20.62
C VAL A 21 7.63 40.77 19.77
N LEU A 22 8.47 41.00 18.76
CA LEU A 22 8.98 39.93 17.90
C LEU A 22 9.81 38.90 18.70
N ILE A 23 10.71 39.37 19.57
CA ILE A 23 11.51 38.50 20.44
C ILE A 23 10.59 37.69 21.36
N ALA A 24 9.58 38.32 21.97
CA ALA A 24 8.64 37.62 22.85
C ALA A 24 7.89 36.48 22.12
N ILE A 25 7.47 36.70 20.87
CA ILE A 25 6.83 35.67 20.04
C ILE A 25 7.80 34.53 19.76
N ILE A 26 9.03 34.84 19.35
CA ILE A 26 10.07 33.82 19.07
C ILE A 26 10.38 33.00 20.32
N THR A 27 10.55 33.65 21.48
CA THR A 27 10.78 32.97 22.76
C THR A 27 9.62 32.08 23.14
N LEU A 28 8.37 32.52 22.92
CA LEU A 28 7.18 31.72 23.20
C LEU A 28 7.09 30.47 22.30
N LEU A 29 7.44 30.60 21.02
CA LEU A 29 7.50 29.46 20.09
C LEU A 29 8.57 28.45 20.50
N ILE A 30 9.75 28.92 20.92
CA ILE A 30 10.84 28.05 21.41
C ILE A 30 10.41 27.34 22.71
N LEU A 31 9.77 28.06 23.63
CA LEU A 31 9.27 27.48 24.88
C LEU A 31 8.20 26.43 24.60
N TYR A 32 7.26 26.70 23.69
CA TYR A 32 6.24 25.74 23.28
C TYR A 32 6.86 24.45 22.73
N LEU A 33 7.87 24.57 21.87
CA LEU A 33 8.58 23.41 21.31
C LEU A 33 9.41 22.66 22.36
N SER A 34 10.01 23.39 23.31
CA SER A 34 10.78 22.79 24.40
C SER A 34 9.89 22.05 25.42
N VAL A 35 8.66 22.53 25.65
CA VAL A 35 7.71 21.89 26.56
C VAL A 35 7.16 20.59 25.96
N SER A 36 7.00 20.50 24.63
CA SER A 36 6.56 19.24 24.00
C SER A 36 7.54 18.09 24.17
N ASP A 37 8.85 18.36 24.22
CA ASP A 37 9.87 17.32 24.45
C ASP A 37 9.96 16.88 25.92
N ILE A 38 9.60 17.76 26.87
CA ILE A 38 9.60 17.47 28.32
C ILE A 38 8.35 16.70 28.76
N PHE A 39 7.22 16.88 28.10
CA PHE A 39 5.94 16.26 28.49
C PHE A 39 5.73 14.84 27.94
N LEU A 40 6.67 14.33 27.14
CA LEU A 40 6.74 12.92 26.77
C LEU A 40 7.36 12.16 27.94
N GLU A 41 6.53 11.49 28.74
CA GLU A 41 6.94 10.58 29.81
C GLU A 41 8.18 9.77 29.40
N THR A 42 9.33 10.08 30.01
CA THR A 42 10.37 9.06 30.20
C THR A 42 9.81 8.07 31.21
N LYS A 43 9.02 7.13 30.69
CA LYS A 43 8.55 5.96 31.40
C LYS A 43 9.80 5.21 31.86
N THR A 44 10.22 5.44 33.10
CA THR A 44 11.34 4.72 33.72
C THR A 44 10.89 3.28 33.87
N VAL A 45 11.28 2.46 32.90
CA VAL A 45 11.16 1.01 33.01
C VAL A 45 12.06 0.59 34.16
N ASP A 46 11.50 -0.08 35.16
CA ASP A 46 12.23 -0.53 36.33
C ASP A 46 13.23 -1.63 35.94
N PHE A 47 14.48 -1.24 35.68
CA PHE A 47 15.54 -2.13 35.21
C PHE A 47 16.11 -3.02 36.31
N ALA A 48 15.78 -2.79 37.59
CA ALA A 48 16.36 -3.55 38.71
C ALA A 48 16.05 -5.06 38.64
N LYS A 49 14.86 -5.40 38.13
CA LYS A 49 14.46 -6.81 37.92
C LYS A 49 15.16 -7.43 36.71
N PHE A 50 15.47 -6.62 35.71
CA PHE A 50 16.15 -7.01 34.48
C PHE A 50 17.66 -7.19 34.71
N GLU A 51 18.30 -6.32 35.51
CA GLU A 51 19.71 -6.45 35.90
C GLU A 51 19.97 -7.77 36.62
N LYS A 52 19.09 -8.14 37.54
CA LYS A 52 19.16 -9.40 38.28
C LYS A 52 18.98 -10.63 37.38
N GLU A 53 18.22 -10.51 36.30
CA GLU A 53 18.00 -11.58 35.32
C GLU A 53 19.14 -11.66 34.31
N ILE A 54 19.73 -10.51 33.92
CA ILE A 54 20.93 -10.43 33.08
C ILE A 54 22.14 -11.03 33.80
N GLU A 55 22.34 -10.77 35.08
CA GLU A 55 23.47 -11.32 35.84
C GLU A 55 23.44 -12.87 35.86
N VAL A 56 22.24 -13.44 35.99
CA VAL A 56 22.00 -14.89 35.92
C VAL A 56 22.26 -15.45 34.52
N LEU A 57 21.93 -14.70 33.47
CA LEU A 57 22.14 -15.11 32.08
C LEU A 57 23.58 -14.91 31.60
N GLN A 58 24.25 -13.82 31.98
CA GLN A 58 25.64 -13.51 31.62
C GLN A 58 26.63 -14.44 32.31
N GLY A 59 26.33 -14.91 33.53
CA GLY A 59 27.07 -16.01 34.16
C GLY A 59 27.07 -17.32 33.35
N SER A 60 26.17 -17.45 32.37
CA SER A 60 26.04 -18.63 31.50
C SER A 60 26.43 -18.41 30.03
N ALA A 61 26.85 -17.20 29.64
CA ALA A 61 27.06 -16.85 28.23
C ALA A 61 28.35 -16.04 28.01
N THR A 62 29.50 -16.68 28.25
CA THR A 62 30.73 -16.31 27.54
C THR A 62 30.54 -16.74 26.09
N GLU A 63 30.09 -15.83 25.23
CA GLU A 63 30.51 -15.69 23.82
C GLU A 63 29.64 -14.66 23.07
N GLU A 64 30.30 -13.98 22.15
CA GLU A 64 29.97 -12.66 21.61
C GLU A 64 28.85 -12.62 20.54
N LYS A 65 28.37 -11.37 20.33
CA LYS A 65 27.75 -10.77 19.11
C LYS A 65 26.22 -10.78 18.98
N ASN A 66 25.61 -9.57 19.04
CA ASN A 66 24.87 -8.91 17.93
C ASN A 66 24.10 -7.66 18.41
N TYR A 67 24.70 -6.47 18.23
CA TYR A 67 24.12 -5.15 18.58
C TYR A 67 23.23 -4.55 17.47
N SER A 68 22.34 -5.34 16.87
CA SER A 68 21.50 -4.86 15.75
C SER A 68 20.04 -5.32 15.76
N GLN A 69 19.47 -5.66 16.93
CA GLN A 69 18.06 -6.07 17.05
C GLN A 69 17.24 -5.28 18.09
N LEU A 70 17.47 -3.98 18.23
CA LEU A 70 16.69 -3.11 19.12
C LEU A 70 15.93 -2.01 18.38
N GLU A 71 15.39 -2.35 17.21
CA GLU A 71 14.18 -1.68 16.71
C GLU A 71 13.09 -2.74 16.59
N ASN A 72 11.95 -2.50 17.25
CA ASN A 72 10.74 -3.33 17.31
C ASN A 72 10.63 -4.29 18.49
N LYS A 73 10.61 -3.77 19.72
CA LYS A 73 9.91 -4.49 20.80
C LYS A 73 9.15 -3.60 21.77
N THR A 74 8.32 -2.73 21.20
CA THR A 74 7.18 -2.15 21.91
C THR A 74 5.94 -3.01 21.60
N PHE A 75 5.44 -3.70 22.63
CA PHE A 75 4.13 -4.38 22.70
C PHE A 75 3.90 -5.64 21.85
N ILE A 76 4.58 -6.75 22.17
CA ILE A 76 3.99 -8.08 21.91
C ILE A 76 3.15 -8.47 23.13
N LYS A 77 1.92 -7.95 23.17
CA LYS A 77 0.81 -8.64 23.82
C LYS A 77 0.59 -9.89 22.97
N ASN A 78 0.85 -11.08 23.51
CA ASN A 78 0.66 -12.43 22.91
C ASN A 78 -0.26 -12.46 21.69
N LYS A 79 0.26 -12.06 20.52
CA LYS A 79 -0.40 -12.26 19.23
C LYS A 79 0.34 -13.44 18.61
N PRO A 80 -0.36 -14.50 18.19
CA PRO A 80 0.29 -15.60 17.50
C PRO A 80 1.12 -15.01 16.36
N LYS A 81 2.38 -15.42 16.28
CA LYS A 81 3.31 -15.03 15.21
C LYS A 81 2.65 -15.48 13.91
N GLN A 82 2.03 -14.54 13.19
CA GLN A 82 1.45 -14.84 11.89
C GLN A 82 2.58 -15.28 10.98
N GLU A 83 2.47 -16.51 10.47
CA GLU A 83 3.37 -17.03 9.46
C GLU A 83 3.12 -16.24 8.17
N ILE A 84 4.15 -15.53 7.71
CA ILE A 84 4.06 -14.72 6.50
C ILE A 84 4.34 -15.64 5.33
N GLU A 85 3.41 -15.69 4.39
CA GLU A 85 3.51 -16.48 3.18
C GLU A 85 3.54 -15.56 1.96
N TYR A 86 4.60 -15.66 1.16
CA TYR A 86 4.72 -14.92 -0.08
C TYR A 86 4.29 -15.78 -1.25
N PHE A 87 3.26 -15.33 -1.97
CA PHE A 87 2.73 -15.95 -3.17
C PHE A 87 2.44 -14.88 -4.22
N ASN A 88 2.39 -15.26 -5.48
CA ASN A 88 2.08 -14.32 -6.54
C ASN A 88 0.63 -13.83 -6.41
N PHE A 89 0.42 -12.51 -6.41
CA PHE A 89 -0.90 -11.93 -6.20
C PHE A 89 -1.16 -10.72 -7.09
N ASP A 90 -2.41 -10.54 -7.50
CA ASP A 90 -2.89 -9.27 -8.07
C ASP A 90 -3.42 -8.40 -6.93
N PRO A 91 -2.87 -7.20 -6.70
CA PRO A 91 -3.34 -6.32 -5.63
C PRO A 91 -4.77 -5.83 -5.86
N ASN A 92 -5.30 -5.87 -7.08
CA ASN A 92 -6.66 -5.48 -7.38
C ASN A 92 -7.61 -6.62 -7.01
N ASN A 93 -8.62 -6.33 -6.20
CA ASN A 93 -9.64 -7.28 -5.76
C ASN A 93 -9.10 -8.45 -4.90
N LEU A 94 -7.90 -8.32 -4.33
CA LEU A 94 -7.32 -9.38 -3.48
C LEU A 94 -8.12 -9.56 -2.18
N PRO A 95 -8.54 -10.77 -1.79
CA PRO A 95 -9.27 -11.00 -0.54
C PRO A 95 -8.51 -10.57 0.71
N ASP A 96 -9.23 -10.16 1.76
CA ASP A 96 -8.63 -9.75 3.04
C ASP A 96 -7.77 -10.85 3.66
N ALA A 97 -8.19 -12.11 3.54
CA ALA A 97 -7.44 -13.26 4.05
C ALA A 97 -6.05 -13.38 3.39
N ASP A 98 -5.97 -13.08 2.10
CA ASP A 98 -4.74 -13.13 1.32
C ASP A 98 -3.81 -11.96 1.65
N TRP A 99 -4.36 -10.76 1.87
CA TRP A 99 -3.58 -9.66 2.45
C TRP A 99 -3.03 -9.99 3.85
N LYS A 100 -3.79 -10.71 4.69
CA LYS A 100 -3.30 -11.14 6.01
C LYS A 100 -2.16 -12.14 5.90
N ARG A 101 -2.20 -13.06 4.93
CA ARG A 101 -1.12 -14.03 4.66
C ARG A 101 0.17 -13.34 4.23
N LEU A 102 0.05 -12.25 3.47
CA LEU A 102 1.17 -11.37 3.09
C LEU A 102 1.72 -10.52 4.26
N GLY A 103 1.15 -10.65 5.47
CA GLY A 103 1.63 -9.98 6.68
C GLY A 103 1.06 -8.60 6.93
N LEU A 104 0.00 -8.18 6.22
CA LEU A 104 -0.67 -6.92 6.48
C LEU A 104 -1.59 -7.02 7.70
N SER A 105 -1.60 -5.97 8.50
CA SER A 105 -2.54 -5.80 9.61
C SER A 105 -3.94 -5.43 9.11
N ASP A 106 -4.97 -5.74 9.92
CA ASP A 106 -6.37 -5.42 9.58
C ASP A 106 -6.57 -3.93 9.20
N LYS A 107 -5.83 -3.02 9.83
CA LYS A 107 -5.88 -1.57 9.54
C LYS A 107 -5.33 -1.22 8.16
N GLN A 108 -4.24 -1.88 7.74
CA GLN A 108 -3.64 -1.68 6.42
C GLN A 108 -4.56 -2.23 5.34
N ILE A 109 -5.12 -3.43 5.58
CA ILE A 109 -6.10 -4.07 4.69
C ILE A 109 -7.32 -3.18 4.50
N HIS A 110 -7.88 -2.65 5.58
CA HIS A 110 -9.02 -1.74 5.51
C HIS A 110 -8.71 -0.48 4.68
N THR A 111 -7.51 0.08 4.83
CA THR A 111 -7.06 1.23 4.02
C THR A 111 -6.99 0.88 2.53
N ILE A 112 -6.42 -0.28 2.19
CA ILE A 112 -6.34 -0.77 0.80
C ILE A 112 -7.74 -0.99 0.23
N LYS A 113 -8.63 -1.63 0.99
CA LYS A 113 -10.03 -1.85 0.58
C LYS A 113 -10.81 -0.55 0.38
N ASN A 114 -10.61 0.45 1.22
CA ASN A 114 -11.20 1.78 1.02
C ASN A 114 -10.65 2.49 -0.22
N TYR A 115 -9.40 2.23 -0.61
CA TYR A 115 -8.85 2.74 -1.86
C TYR A 115 -9.53 2.07 -3.06
N GLU A 116 -9.68 0.75 -3.06
CA GLU A 116 -10.39 0.00 -4.11
C GLU A 116 -11.86 0.41 -4.22
N SER A 117 -12.55 0.55 -3.08
CA SER A 117 -13.98 0.90 -3.04
C SER A 117 -14.27 2.29 -3.59
N LYS A 118 -13.30 3.20 -3.52
CA LYS A 118 -13.35 4.55 -4.12
C LYS A 118 -13.02 4.55 -5.61
N GLY A 119 -12.82 3.38 -6.22
CA GLY A 119 -12.44 3.23 -7.62
C GLY A 119 -10.94 3.33 -7.88
N GLY A 120 -10.11 3.34 -6.83
CA GLY A 120 -8.66 3.23 -6.94
C GLY A 120 -8.28 1.88 -7.53
N LYS A 121 -7.30 1.87 -8.44
CA LYS A 121 -6.78 0.64 -9.08
C LYS A 121 -5.27 0.71 -9.18
N PHE A 122 -4.62 -0.41 -8.85
CA PHE A 122 -3.19 -0.57 -8.99
C PHE A 122 -2.87 -0.95 -10.44
N LYS A 123 -2.22 -0.04 -11.18
CA LYS A 123 -1.84 -0.26 -12.59
C LYS A 123 -0.40 -0.73 -12.71
N THR A 124 0.45 -0.34 -11.77
CA THR A 124 1.88 -0.66 -11.72
C THR A 124 2.26 -1.13 -10.33
N LYS A 125 3.36 -1.91 -10.23
CA LYS A 125 3.90 -2.32 -8.92
C LYS A 125 4.17 -1.11 -8.02
N GLY A 126 4.68 -0.03 -8.61
CA GLY A 126 4.95 1.23 -7.91
C GLY A 126 3.72 1.91 -7.33
N ASP A 127 2.50 1.58 -7.74
CA ASP A 127 1.29 2.13 -7.12
C ASP A 127 1.07 1.59 -5.71
N ILE A 128 1.53 0.35 -5.42
CA ILE A 128 1.53 -0.19 -4.06
C ILE A 128 2.52 0.58 -3.18
N LYS A 129 3.69 0.98 -3.70
CA LYS A 129 4.68 1.79 -2.98
C LYS A 129 4.11 3.15 -2.54
N LYS A 130 3.17 3.73 -3.30
CA LYS A 130 2.53 5.02 -2.99
C LYS A 130 1.53 4.93 -1.84
N MET A 131 1.11 3.73 -1.44
CA MET A 131 0.16 3.55 -0.34
C MET A 131 0.85 3.88 0.99
N TYR A 132 0.45 4.98 1.62
CA TYR A 132 1.03 5.43 2.89
C TYR A 132 0.97 4.38 4.02
N CYS A 133 0.03 3.43 3.93
CA CYS A 133 -0.13 2.37 4.91
C CYS A 133 0.87 1.20 4.73
N ILE A 134 1.63 1.17 3.63
CA ILE A 134 2.62 0.13 3.34
C ILE A 134 4.02 0.72 3.52
N PRO A 135 4.77 0.31 4.56
CA PRO A 135 6.14 0.79 4.75
C PRO A 135 7.06 0.27 3.63
N GLU A 136 8.10 1.04 3.29
CA GLU A 136 9.00 0.72 2.18
C GLU A 136 9.63 -0.66 2.31
N LYS A 137 10.05 -1.06 3.51
CA LYS A 137 10.59 -2.40 3.78
C LYS A 137 9.62 -3.52 3.41
N MET A 138 8.33 -3.33 3.67
CA MET A 138 7.29 -4.31 3.33
C MET A 138 7.02 -4.33 1.82
N TYR A 139 6.98 -3.16 1.18
CA TYR A 139 6.87 -3.08 -0.27
C TYR A 139 7.99 -3.86 -0.97
N LEU A 140 9.24 -3.71 -0.53
CA LEU A 140 10.39 -4.43 -1.08
C LEU A 140 10.24 -5.96 -0.97
N SER A 141 9.61 -6.45 0.09
CA SER A 141 9.32 -7.88 0.23
C SER A 141 8.17 -8.36 -0.67
N LEU A 142 7.18 -7.50 -0.94
CA LEU A 142 6.02 -7.83 -1.78
C LEU A 142 6.29 -7.68 -3.28
N GLU A 143 7.14 -6.73 -3.66
CA GLU A 143 7.43 -6.35 -5.06
C GLU A 143 7.69 -7.52 -6.03
N PRO A 144 8.47 -8.56 -5.65
CA PRO A 144 8.73 -9.71 -6.51
C PRO A 144 7.46 -10.49 -6.87
N TYR A 145 6.45 -10.50 -5.98
CA TYR A 145 5.26 -11.33 -6.05
C TYR A 145 4.04 -10.60 -6.65
N ILE A 146 4.10 -9.28 -6.81
CA ILE A 146 3.03 -8.51 -7.42
C ILE A 146 2.91 -8.87 -8.91
N GLN A 147 1.74 -9.35 -9.32
CA GLN A 147 1.37 -9.59 -10.71
C GLN A 147 0.12 -8.78 -11.06
N ILE A 148 0.29 -7.69 -11.81
CA ILE A 148 -0.83 -6.90 -12.32
C ILE A 148 -1.04 -7.32 -13.76
N ALA A 149 -2.24 -7.83 -14.07
CA ALA A 149 -2.63 -8.09 -15.45
C ALA A 149 -2.69 -6.76 -16.20
N LEU A 150 -1.62 -6.44 -16.94
CA LEU A 150 -1.71 -5.41 -17.96
C LEU A 150 -2.73 -5.92 -18.98
N ALA A 151 -3.81 -5.18 -19.16
CA ALA A 151 -4.63 -5.30 -20.36
C ALA A 151 -3.73 -4.91 -21.54
N SER A 152 -2.91 -5.85 -22.00
CA SER A 152 -2.20 -5.72 -23.26
C SER A 152 -3.27 -5.53 -24.33
N PRO A 153 -3.21 -4.45 -25.13
CA PRO A 153 -3.97 -4.42 -26.37
C PRO A 153 -3.50 -5.62 -27.18
N SER A 154 -4.43 -6.55 -27.43
CA SER A 154 -4.35 -7.65 -28.37
C SER A 154 -3.16 -7.58 -29.34
N LEU A 155 -2.04 -8.20 -28.99
CA LEU A 155 -1.04 -8.69 -29.92
C LEU A 155 -1.09 -10.21 -29.89
N LEU A 156 -2.25 -10.76 -30.26
CA LEU A 156 -2.28 -12.03 -30.96
C LEU A 156 -2.15 -11.67 -32.44
N PRO A 157 -1.02 -11.98 -33.11
CA PRO A 157 -1.06 -12.15 -34.54
C PRO A 157 -2.08 -13.25 -34.81
N ALA A 158 -3.13 -12.92 -35.54
CA ALA A 158 -4.03 -13.93 -36.09
C ALA A 158 -3.19 -14.86 -36.97
N GLU A 159 -2.81 -16.01 -36.40
CA GLU A 159 -2.11 -17.08 -37.08
C GLU A 159 -3.10 -17.73 -38.07
N LYS A 160 -3.26 -17.07 -39.22
CA LYS A 160 -3.95 -17.58 -40.39
C LYS A 160 -3.08 -18.65 -41.02
N ASN A 161 -3.14 -19.88 -40.51
CA ASN A 161 -2.56 -21.03 -41.19
C ASN A 161 -3.39 -22.31 -41.02
N ARG A 162 -3.80 -22.84 -42.19
CA ARG A 162 -4.29 -24.19 -42.56
C ARG A 162 -5.80 -24.38 -42.67
N PRO A 163 -6.25 -25.25 -43.61
CA PRO A 163 -5.86 -25.29 -45.02
C PRO A 163 -7.09 -25.34 -45.95
N ALA A 164 -6.84 -25.08 -47.23
CA ALA A 164 -7.81 -25.27 -48.31
C ALA A 164 -8.39 -26.68 -48.27
N ARG A 165 -9.72 -26.79 -48.12
CA ARG A 165 -10.46 -28.02 -48.43
C ARG A 165 -11.19 -27.79 -49.74
N THR A 166 -10.53 -28.26 -50.80
CA THR A 166 -11.06 -28.38 -52.16
C THR A 166 -12.39 -29.12 -52.11
N SER A 167 -13.45 -28.46 -52.59
CA SER A 167 -14.74 -29.08 -52.84
C SER A 167 -14.66 -29.90 -54.13
N GLU A 168 -14.39 -31.19 -54.01
CA GLU A 168 -14.74 -32.17 -55.04
C GLU A 168 -16.11 -32.75 -54.70
N PHE A 169 -17.13 -32.35 -55.46
CA PHE A 169 -18.38 -33.10 -55.59
C PHE A 169 -18.81 -33.05 -57.06
N ILE A 170 -18.61 -34.16 -57.77
CA ILE A 170 -19.20 -34.44 -59.07
C ILE A 170 -20.16 -35.62 -58.95
N HIS A 171 -21.36 -35.42 -59.53
CA HIS A 171 -22.38 -36.39 -59.97
C HIS A 171 -23.18 -37.15 -58.90
N SER A 172 -24.43 -37.56 -59.10
CA SER A 172 -25.61 -37.16 -59.90
C SER A 172 -26.71 -38.14 -59.49
N GLY A 173 -27.98 -37.79 -59.67
CA GLY A 173 -29.08 -38.74 -59.52
C GLY A 173 -30.35 -38.04 -59.04
N GLY A 174 -31.18 -37.64 -60.00
CA GLY A 174 -32.43 -36.94 -59.74
C GLY A 174 -33.49 -37.81 -59.09
N ALA A 175 -34.35 -37.15 -58.32
CA ALA A 175 -35.78 -37.45 -58.26
C ALA A 175 -36.52 -36.18 -57.84
N GLU A 176 -37.45 -35.82 -58.73
CA GLU A 176 -38.47 -34.80 -58.68
C GLU A 176 -39.29 -34.80 -57.37
N VAL A 177 -39.80 -33.63 -56.94
CA VAL A 177 -41.23 -33.37 -56.63
C VAL A 177 -41.42 -32.09 -55.79
N LYS A 178 -42.02 -31.09 -56.47
CA LYS A 178 -43.07 -30.12 -56.08
C LYS A 178 -42.87 -29.19 -54.87
N ASN A 179 -42.77 -27.90 -55.23
CA ASN A 179 -43.02 -26.71 -54.42
C ASN A 179 -44.54 -26.54 -54.12
N PRO A 180 -44.94 -25.94 -52.98
CA PRO A 180 -45.68 -24.68 -53.13
C PRO A 180 -45.40 -23.59 -52.05
N LYS A 181 -45.22 -22.36 -52.57
CA LYS A 181 -45.84 -21.06 -52.21
C LYS A 181 -46.04 -20.65 -50.73
N SER A 182 -45.29 -19.60 -50.38
CA SER A 182 -45.63 -18.34 -49.66
C SER A 182 -46.12 -18.36 -48.19
N PRO A 183 -45.72 -17.33 -47.39
CA PRO A 183 -45.99 -17.25 -45.96
C PRO A 183 -47.35 -16.62 -45.66
N VAL A 184 -48.00 -17.06 -44.58
CA VAL A 184 -49.23 -16.43 -44.05
C VAL A 184 -49.00 -16.12 -42.58
N GLU A 185 -48.99 -14.83 -42.25
CA GLU A 185 -49.05 -14.31 -40.89
C GLU A 185 -50.47 -14.49 -40.33
N LEU A 186 -50.59 -15.11 -39.15
CA LEU A 186 -51.78 -15.09 -38.33
C LEU A 186 -51.34 -15.07 -36.86
N ASN A 187 -51.42 -13.91 -36.22
CA ASN A 187 -51.83 -13.79 -34.81
C ASN A 187 -52.08 -12.31 -34.47
N SER A 188 -53.28 -11.87 -34.84
CA SER A 188 -53.97 -10.74 -34.22
C SER A 188 -55.00 -11.29 -33.23
N ALA A 189 -54.94 -10.80 -31.98
CA ALA A 189 -55.98 -10.60 -30.96
C ALA A 189 -57.10 -11.66 -30.76
N ASP A 190 -57.27 -12.18 -29.54
CA ASP A 190 -58.20 -11.59 -28.54
C ASP A 190 -58.36 -12.47 -27.26
N SER A 191 -58.56 -11.78 -26.14
CA SER A 191 -59.12 -12.16 -24.81
C SER A 191 -58.29 -11.38 -23.76
N ILE A 192 -58.76 -10.33 -23.07
CA ILE A 192 -60.05 -10.02 -22.45
C ILE A 192 -60.26 -8.49 -22.46
#